data_AF-K6VUT5-F1
#
_entry.id   AF-K6VUT5-F1
#
_cell.length_a   1.000
_cell.length_b   1.000
_cell.length_c   1.000
_cell.angle_alpha   90.00
_cell.angle_beta   90.00
_cell.angle_gamma   90.00
#
_symmetry.space_group_name_H-M   'P 1'
#
loop_
_entity.id
_entity.type
_entity.pdbx_description
1 polymer ?
#
loop_
_entity_poly.entity_id
_entity_poly.type
_entity_poly.pdbx_seq_one_letter_code
_entity_poly.pdbx_strand_id
1 'polypeptide(L)' 'MDKRFFGPATPFAAIAALAVSMLAYALLWGLGLVLVVLLLVIGVVGTVAHGRTRQVCTGIATGALVFIAGFAIVGVFFLN' A
#
# COMPACT_ATOMS: atom_id res chain seq x y z
N MET A 1 -0.63 41.26 5.10
CA MET A 1 -1.08 39.86 5.25
C MET A 1 -2.02 39.79 6.42
N ASP A 2 -3.28 39.45 6.16
CA ASP A 2 -4.36 39.45 7.14
C ASP A 2 -4.17 38.27 8.10
N LYS A 3 -3.84 38.54 9.38
CA LYS A 3 -3.51 37.51 10.39
C LYS A 3 -4.74 36.70 10.86
N ARG A 4 -5.91 36.97 10.30
CA ARG A 4 -7.20 36.37 10.72
C ARG A 4 -7.35 34.90 10.38
N PHE A 5 -6.66 34.41 9.34
CA PHE A 5 -6.84 33.03 8.85
C PHE A 5 -5.69 32.08 9.23
N PHE A 6 -4.49 32.60 9.47
CA PHE A 6 -3.29 31.79 9.66
C PHE A 6 -2.33 32.47 10.66
N GLY A 7 -2.09 31.80 11.81
CA GLY A 7 -1.17 32.27 12.84
C GLY A 7 0.31 32.10 12.46
N PRO A 8 1.28 32.68 13.20
CA PRO A 8 2.71 32.61 12.85
C PRO A 8 3.28 31.19 12.73
N ALA A 9 2.62 30.19 13.33
CA ALA A 9 3.02 28.79 13.29
C ALA A 9 2.52 28.00 12.07
N THR A 10 1.52 28.51 11.34
CA THR A 10 0.90 27.77 10.22
C THR A 10 1.84 27.46 9.05
N PRO A 11 2.82 28.31 8.64
CA PRO A 11 3.77 27.90 7.59
C PRO A 11 4.65 26.73 8.04
N PHE A 12 5.05 26.68 9.32
CA PHE A 12 5.83 25.57 9.86
C PHE A 12 5.02 24.28 9.93
N ALA A 13 3.76 24.37 10.35
CA ALA A 13 2.84 23.23 10.36
C ALA A 13 2.59 22.67 8.94
N ALA A 14 2.46 23.55 7.93
CA ALA A 14 2.31 23.13 6.55
C ALA A 14 3.54 22.37 6.02
N ILE A 15 4.75 22.85 6.34
CA ILE A 15 6.00 22.17 5.96
C ILE A 15 6.11 20.79 6.65
N ALA A 16 5.78 20.72 7.95
CA ALA A 16 5.78 19.46 8.69
C ALA A 16 4.76 18.46 8.10
N ALA A 17 3.56 18.93 7.76
CA ALA A 17 2.54 18.09 7.14
C ALA A 17 2.98 17.55 5.77
N LEU A 18 3.65 18.37 4.95
CA LEU A 18 4.22 17.94 3.66
C LEU A 18 5.35 16.91 3.83
N ALA A 19 6.24 17.11 4.81
CA ALA A 19 7.31 16.15 5.09
C ALA A 19 6.74 14.81 5.59
N VAL A 20 5.74 14.86 6.47
CA VAL A 20 5.05 13.66 6.99
C VAL A 20 4.28 12.95 5.88
N SER A 21 3.63 13.67 4.95
CA SER A 21 2.92 13.04 3.84
C SER A 21 3.87 12.32 2.89
N MET A 22 5.04 12.91 2.58
CA MET A 22 6.09 12.24 1.79
C MET A 22 6.62 10.99 2.49
N LEU A 23 6.86 11.07 3.81
CA LEU A 23 7.31 9.92 4.60
C LEU A 23 6.24 8.81 4.62
N ALA A 24 4.97 9.17 4.83
CA ALA A 24 3.86 8.23 4.82
C ALA A 24 3.74 7.54 3.45
N TYR A 25 3.88 8.30 2.36
CA TYR A 25 3.89 7.73 1.01
C TYR A 25 5.06 6.75 0.82
N ALA A 26 6.28 7.13 1.20
CA ALA A 26 7.44 6.25 1.13
C ALA A 26 7.28 4.96 1.95
N LEU A 27 6.71 5.06 3.16
CA LEU A 27 6.41 3.90 4.00
C LEU A 27 5.35 3.00 3.36
N LEU A 28 4.33 3.58 2.71
CA LEU A 28 3.31 2.82 1.99
C LEU A 28 3.92 2.02 0.83
N TRP A 29 4.83 2.64 0.07
CA TRP A 29 5.59 1.96 -0.98
C TRP A 29 6.50 0.87 -0.42
N GLY A 30 7.21 1.15 0.67
CA GLY A 30 8.05 0.17 1.34
C GLY A 30 7.25 -1.05 1.80
N LEU A 31 6.11 -0.83 2.45
CA LEU A 31 5.20 -1.89 2.88
C LEU A 31 4.66 -2.68 1.66
N GLY A 32 4.28 -1.98 0.60
CA GLY A 32 3.84 -2.59 -0.66
C GLY A 32 4.91 -3.49 -1.27
N LEU A 33 6.17 -3.05 -1.29
CA LEU A 33 7.29 -3.81 -1.83
C LEU A 33 7.54 -5.08 -1.00
N VAL A 34 7.52 -4.98 0.33
CA VAL A 34 7.63 -6.13 1.23
C VAL A 34 6.52 -7.14 0.97
N LEU A 35 5.26 -6.69 0.81
CA LEU A 35 4.13 -7.56 0.50
C LEU A 35 4.30 -8.26 -0.86
N VAL A 36 4.77 -7.56 -1.89
CA VAL A 36 5.04 -8.15 -3.21
C VAL A 36 6.11 -9.24 -3.12
N VAL A 37 7.21 -8.99 -2.41
CA VAL A 37 8.28 -9.98 -2.23
C VAL A 37 7.75 -11.20 -1.48
N LEU A 38 6.97 -11.02 -0.42
CA LEU A 38 6.35 -12.13 0.31
C LEU A 38 5.41 -12.96 -0.58
N LEU A 39 4.58 -12.30 -1.39
CA LEU A 39 3.71 -12.99 -2.34
C LEU A 39 4.49 -13.78 -3.40
N LEU A 40 5.61 -13.24 -3.90
CA LEU A 40 6.50 -13.96 -4.81
C LEU A 40 7.09 -15.21 -4.14
N VAL A 41 7.60 -15.08 -2.91
CA VAL A 41 8.14 -16.22 -2.15
C VAL A 41 7.06 -17.28 -1.93
N ILE A 42 5.86 -16.89 -1.51
CA ILE A 42 4.73 -17.80 -1.30
C ILE A 42 4.32 -18.47 -2.62
N GLY A 43 4.34 -17.72 -3.72
CA GLY A 43 4.09 -18.25 -5.07
C GLY A 43 5.11 -19.31 -5.46
N VAL A 44 6.40 -19.03 -5.30
CA VAL A 44 7.50 -19.99 -5.57
C VAL A 44 7.38 -21.23 -4.68
N VAL A 45 7.10 -21.07 -3.39
CA VAL A 45 6.85 -22.22 -2.50
C VAL A 45 5.63 -23.00 -2.98
N GLY A 46 4.58 -22.32 -3.41
CA GLY A 46 3.34 -22.92 -3.90
C GLY A 46 3.50 -23.76 -5.17
N THR A 47 4.48 -23.45 -6.05
CA THR A 47 4.72 -24.23 -7.27
C THR A 47 5.40 -25.57 -6.99
N VAL A 48 6.26 -25.62 -5.97
CA VAL A 48 7.00 -26.83 -5.59
C VAL A 48 6.34 -27.61 -4.45
N ALA A 49 5.38 -27.01 -3.74
CA ALA A 49 4.70 -27.63 -2.61
C ALA A 49 3.59 -28.61 -3.03
N HIS A 50 3.33 -29.58 -2.15
CA HIS A 50 2.26 -30.57 -2.30
C HIS A 50 1.35 -30.59 -1.07
N GLY A 51 0.15 -31.17 -1.24
CA GLY A 51 -0.82 -31.32 -0.15
C GLY A 51 -1.31 -29.99 0.44
N ARG A 52 -1.39 -29.93 1.77
CA ARG A 52 -1.94 -28.78 2.53
C ARG A 52 -1.23 -27.47 2.22
N THR A 53 0.09 -27.50 2.02
CA THR A 53 0.89 -26.29 1.73
C THR A 53 0.48 -25.67 0.40
N ARG A 54 0.24 -26.46 -0.65
CA ARG A 54 -0.24 -25.96 -1.95
C ARG A 54 -1.62 -25.30 -1.84
N GLN A 55 -2.51 -25.87 -1.03
CA GLN A 55 -3.84 -25.30 -0.78
C GLN A 55 -3.75 -23.94 -0.07
N VAL A 56 -2.88 -23.82 0.94
CA VAL A 56 -2.64 -22.55 1.63
C VAL A 56 -2.06 -21.50 0.69
N CYS A 57 -1.02 -21.83 -0.08
CA CYS A 57 -0.44 -20.92 -1.08
C CYS A 57 -1.47 -20.46 -2.10
N THR A 58 -2.35 -21.36 -2.55
CA THR A 58 -3.42 -21.03 -3.50
C THR A 58 -4.43 -20.08 -2.89
N GLY A 59 -4.86 -20.32 -1.64
CA GLY A 59 -5.76 -19.42 -0.92
C GLY A 59 -5.17 -18.02 -0.74
N ILE A 60 -3.88 -17.92 -0.41
CA ILE A 60 -3.16 -16.65 -0.32
C ILE A 60 -3.11 -15.95 -1.68
N ALA A 61 -2.79 -16.67 -2.75
CA ALA A 61 -2.73 -16.12 -4.10
C ALA A 61 -4.10 -15.61 -4.58
N THR A 62 -5.17 -16.37 -4.37
CA THR A 62 -6.54 -15.95 -4.71
C THR A 62 -6.96 -14.72 -3.91
N GLY A 63 -6.69 -14.70 -2.60
CA GLY A 63 -6.99 -13.53 -1.75
C GLY A 63 -6.24 -12.28 -2.21
N ALA A 64 -4.96 -12.42 -2.57
CA ALA A 64 -4.16 -11.32 -3.10
C ALA A 64 -4.69 -10.81 -4.44
N LEU A 65 -5.11 -11.70 -5.36
CA LEU A 65 -5.72 -11.31 -6.63
C LEU A 65 -7.02 -10.52 -6.43
N VAL A 66 -7.88 -10.96 -5.51
CA VAL A 66 -9.13 -10.24 -5.19
C VAL A 66 -8.82 -8.86 -4.62
N PHE A 67 -7.85 -8.74 -3.73
CA PHE A 67 -7.44 -7.45 -3.16
C PHE A 67 -6.91 -6.51 -4.26
N ILE A 68 -6.01 -6.98 -5.13
CA ILE A 68 -5.44 -6.18 -6.22
C ILE A 68 -6.54 -5.75 -7.20
N ALA A 69 -7.42 -6.67 -7.59
CA ALA A 69 -8.54 -6.36 -8.50
C ALA A 69 -9.48 -5.32 -7.89
N GLY A 70 -9.84 -5.47 -6.61
CA GLY A 70 -10.67 -4.50 -5.89
C GLY A 70 -10.00 -3.13 -5.81
N PHE A 71 -8.72 -3.09 -5.44
CA PHE A 71 -7.95 -1.83 -5.38
C PHE A 71 -7.83 -1.16 -6.75
N ALA A 72 -7.61 -1.93 -7.82
CA ALA A 72 -7.57 -1.43 -9.18
C ALA A 72 -8.91 -0.85 -9.64
N ILE A 73 -10.03 -1.52 -9.36
CA ILE A 73 -11.38 -1.03 -9.68
C ILE A 73 -11.64 0.30 -8.97
N VAL A 74 -11.34 0.37 -7.67
CA VAL A 74 -11.51 1.60 -6.88
C VAL A 74 -10.61 2.71 -7.43
N GLY A 75 -9.34 2.41 -7.74
CA GLY A 75 -8.42 3.37 -8.34
C GLY A 75 -8.93 3.91 -9.67
N VAL A 76 -9.40 3.04 -10.57
CA VAL A 76 -9.99 3.45 -11.87
C VAL A 76 -11.21 4.34 -11.66
N PHE A 77 -12.08 4.04 -10.70
CA PHE A 77 -13.25 4.87 -10.42
C PHE A 77 -12.90 6.28 -9.92
N PHE A 78 -11.83 6.44 -9.14
CA PHE A 78 -11.41 7.76 -8.63
C PHE A 78 -10.51 8.54 -9.60
N LEU A 79 -9.90 7.86 -10.58
CA LEU A 79 -9.00 8.46 -11.57
C LEU A 79 -9.69 8.84 -12.89
N ASN A 80 -10.94 8.39 -13.11
CA ASN A 80 -11.82 8.83 -14.20
C ASN A 80 -12.87 9.82 -13.69
#